data_AF-A0A927UB30-F1
#
_entry.id   AF-A0A927UB30-F1
#
_cell.length_a   1.000
_cell.length_b   1.000
_cell.length_c   1.000
_cell.angle_alpha   90.00
_cell.angle_beta   90.00
_cell.angle_gamma   90.00
#
_symmetry.space_group_name_H-M   'P 1'
#
loop_
_entity.id
_entity.type
_entity.pdbx_description
1 polymer ?
#
loop_
_entity_poly.entity_id
_entity_poly.type
_entity_poly.pdbx_seq_one_letter_code
_entity_poly.pdbx_strand_id
1 'polypeptide(L)'
;MAKVKIVCKKCGKKLLSYDEPGFHRYGSPIKQCPKCYTRYADPRFHEVAIEGVPARLFSIKSYIVLVIFGGLLLWRGIYLFGMYDIKAPAETQWFMPSVIAGIGGLVILGGIFEIIYIVSGKKKAKYERLFQESEKRLSDKSYAFTLQDLGYRVPDKYL
;
A
#
# COMPACT_ATOMS: atom_id res chain seq x y z
N MET A 1 16.56 7.23 7.26
CA MET A 1 15.23 7.64 7.76
C MET A 1 15.28 7.64 9.28
N ALA A 2 14.87 8.73 9.94
CA ALA A 2 14.91 8.81 11.41
C ALA A 2 13.92 7.82 12.02
N LYS A 3 14.37 7.05 13.03
CA LYS A 3 13.53 6.15 13.82
C LYS A 3 12.48 6.96 14.59
N VAL A 4 11.27 7.08 14.07
CA VAL A 4 10.16 7.69 14.80
C VAL A 4 9.69 6.71 15.88
N LYS A 5 10.30 6.81 17.06
CA LYS A 5 9.88 6.04 18.23
C LYS A 5 8.63 6.67 18.83
N ILE A 6 7.48 6.02 18.66
CA ILE A 6 6.23 6.47 19.26
C ILE A 6 6.09 5.78 20.61
N VAL A 7 6.21 6.60 21.66
CA VAL A 7 6.02 6.18 23.05
C VAL A 7 4.72 6.77 23.57
N CYS A 8 4.04 6.01 24.43
CA CYS A 8 2.86 6.52 25.09
C CYS A 8 3.27 7.64 26.07
N LYS A 9 2.71 8.83 25.89
CA LYS A 9 2.99 10.01 26.74
C LYS A 9 2.69 9.76 28.23
N LYS A 10 1.72 8.89 28.56
CA LYS A 10 1.30 8.62 29.94
C LYS A 10 2.12 7.55 30.66
N CYS A 11 2.40 6.43 30.00
CA CYS A 11 3.02 5.27 30.66
C CYS A 11 4.42 4.91 30.16
N GLY A 12 4.96 5.68 29.22
CA GLY A 12 6.29 5.46 28.62
C GLY A 12 6.42 4.18 27.79
N LYS A 13 5.36 3.36 27.70
CA LYS A 13 5.37 2.13 26.90
C LYS A 13 5.60 2.48 25.43
N LYS A 14 6.57 1.80 24.80
CA LYS A 14 6.77 1.85 23.35
C LYS A 14 5.52 1.30 22.67
N LEU A 15 4.84 2.16 21.89
CA LEU A 15 3.63 1.81 21.16
C LEU A 15 3.99 1.25 19.78
N LEU A 16 5.02 1.82 19.17
CA LEU A 16 5.54 1.39 17.87
C LEU A 16 7.06 1.28 17.95
N SER A 17 7.58 0.11 17.57
CA SER A 17 9.01 -0.18 17.59
C SER A 17 9.46 -0.85 16.30
N TYR A 18 9.22 -0.25 15.14
CA TYR A 18 9.75 -0.82 13.89
C TYR A 18 10.17 0.22 12.86
N ASP A 19 11.23 -0.16 12.16
CA ASP A 19 11.79 0.39 10.92
C ASP A 19 10.97 -0.06 9.69
N GLU A 20 9.65 -0.26 9.82
CA GLU A 20 8.82 -0.68 8.69
C GLU A 20 8.41 0.57 7.87
N PRO A 21 8.90 0.70 6.63
CA PRO A 21 8.41 1.75 5.75
C PRO A 21 6.94 1.47 5.41
N GLY A 22 6.05 2.34 5.85
CA GLY A 22 5.10 2.94 4.90
C GLY A 22 3.97 2.07 4.37
N PHE A 23 3.29 1.29 5.20
CA PHE A 23 1.89 0.98 4.86
C PHE A 23 1.00 2.15 5.27
N HIS A 24 0.79 3.09 4.33
CA HIS A 24 -0.32 4.04 4.41
C HIS A 24 -1.62 3.24 4.46
N ARG A 25 -2.21 3.13 5.65
CA ARG A 25 -3.49 2.45 5.85
C ARG A 25 -4.58 3.50 5.98
N TYR A 26 -5.70 3.25 5.31
CA TYR A 26 -6.87 4.11 5.45
C TYR A 26 -7.75 3.61 6.58
N GLY A 27 -8.15 4.51 7.48
CA GLY A 27 -8.97 4.20 8.65
C GLY A 27 -8.72 5.15 9.81
N SER A 28 -9.37 4.90 10.95
CA SER A 28 -9.25 5.77 12.12
C SER A 28 -7.83 5.83 12.68
N PRO A 29 -7.20 7.02 12.76
CA PRO A 29 -5.88 7.22 13.37
C PRO A 29 -5.89 7.11 14.88
N ILE A 30 -7.06 7.25 15.52
CA ILE A 30 -7.17 7.20 16.98
C ILE A 30 -7.04 5.75 17.45
N LYS A 31 -5.96 5.45 18.18
CA LYS A 31 -5.70 4.15 18.80
C LYS A 31 -5.56 4.30 20.31
N GLN A 32 -5.66 3.19 21.04
CA GLN A 32 -5.49 3.16 22.49
C GLN A 32 -4.19 2.45 22.87
N CYS A 33 -3.51 2.96 23.89
CA CYS A 33 -2.35 2.28 24.46
C CYS A 33 -2.79 0.96 25.12
N PRO A 34 -2.15 -0.19 24.81
CA PRO A 34 -2.54 -1.48 25.41
C PRO A 34 -2.22 -1.62 26.90
N LYS A 35 -1.48 -0.68 27.50
CA LYS A 35 -1.14 -0.71 28.94
C LYS A 35 -2.01 0.24 29.77
N CYS A 36 -2.22 1.46 29.28
CA CYS A 36 -2.90 2.52 30.05
C CYS A 36 -4.15 3.07 29.37
N TYR A 37 -4.56 2.48 28.24
CA TYR A 37 -5.75 2.82 27.44
C TYR A 37 -5.85 4.29 26.99
N THR A 38 -4.78 5.06 27.15
CA THR A 38 -4.73 6.45 26.69
C THR A 38 -4.75 6.50 25.17
N ARG A 39 -5.59 7.39 24.63
CA ARG A 39 -5.74 7.60 23.19
C ARG A 39 -4.50 8.28 22.62
N TYR A 40 -4.10 7.89 21.42
CA TYR A 40 -3.02 8.51 20.66
C TYR A 40 -3.34 8.44 19.16
N ALA A 41 -2.81 9.37 18.38
CA ALA A 41 -2.86 9.32 16.92
C ALA A 41 -1.73 8.43 16.38
N ASP A 42 -2.08 7.35 15.69
CA ASP A 42 -1.13 6.49 14.99
C ASP A 42 -0.87 7.05 13.58
N PRO A 43 0.36 7.48 13.26
CA PRO A 43 0.67 8.14 11.99
C PRO A 43 0.67 7.20 10.79
N ARG A 44 0.42 5.90 10.96
CA ARG A 44 0.27 4.93 9.86
C ARG A 44 -1.15 4.90 9.31
N PHE A 45 -2.11 5.36 10.10
CA PHE A 45 -3.52 5.40 9.75
C PHE A 45 -3.90 6.81 9.33
N HIS A 46 -4.58 6.89 8.21
CA HIS A 46 -4.92 8.15 7.56
C HIS A 46 -6.41 8.20 7.26
N GLU A 47 -7.01 9.36 7.47
CA GLU A 47 -8.39 9.60 7.07
C GLU A 47 -8.44 10.04 5.61
N VAL A 48 -9.05 9.20 4.77
CA VAL A 48 -9.18 9.43 3.32
C VAL A 48 -9.90 10.74 3.03
N ALA A 49 -10.89 11.10 3.84
CA ALA A 49 -11.67 12.32 3.63
C ALA A 49 -10.88 13.62 3.92
N ILE A 50 -9.75 13.52 4.64
CA ILE A 50 -8.83 14.63 4.91
C ILE A 50 -7.68 14.64 3.90
N GLU A 51 -7.02 13.50 3.69
CA GLU A 51 -5.80 13.43 2.88
C GLU A 51 -6.05 13.18 1.39
N GLY A 52 -7.25 12.72 1.04
CA GLY A 52 -7.62 12.34 -0.32
C GLY A 52 -7.01 11.01 -0.76
N VAL A 53 -7.43 10.54 -1.94
CA VAL A 53 -6.88 9.33 -2.56
C VAL A 53 -5.87 9.77 -3.63
N PRO A 54 -4.61 9.31 -3.58
CA PRO A 54 -3.62 9.76 -4.56
C PRO A 54 -3.97 9.22 -5.96
N ALA A 55 -4.07 10.12 -6.93
CA ALA A 55 -4.51 9.82 -8.31
C ALA A 55 -3.68 8.73 -9.01
N ARG A 56 -2.39 8.59 -8.63
CA ARG A 56 -1.49 7.55 -9.14
C ARG A 56 -2.02 6.12 -8.91
N LEU A 57 -2.86 5.89 -7.90
CA LEU A 57 -3.46 4.57 -7.63
C LEU A 57 -4.37 4.08 -8.78
N PHE A 58 -4.90 5.00 -9.58
CA PHE A 58 -5.78 4.71 -10.71
C PHE A 58 -5.08 4.84 -12.07
N SER A 59 -3.76 5.05 -12.08
CA SER A 59 -2.98 5.22 -13.31
C SER A 59 -2.86 3.89 -14.07
N ILE A 60 -3.66 3.73 -15.12
CA ILE A 60 -3.58 2.57 -16.04
C ILE A 60 -2.20 2.51 -16.72
N LYS A 61 -1.61 3.66 -17.07
CA LYS A 61 -0.31 3.75 -17.76
C LYS A 61 0.80 3.03 -17.01
N SER A 62 0.83 3.14 -15.68
CA SER A 62 1.83 2.48 -14.83
C SER A 62 1.75 0.95 -14.93
N TYR A 63 0.53 0.40 -15.03
CA TYR A 63 0.32 -1.03 -15.19
C TYR A 63 0.58 -1.52 -16.62
N ILE A 64 0.36 -0.68 -17.64
CA ILE A 64 0.77 -0.99 -19.02
C ILE A 64 2.29 -1.14 -19.10
N VAL A 65 3.04 -0.22 -18.49
CA VAL A 65 4.52 -0.32 -18.42
C VAL A 65 4.93 -1.61 -17.70
N LEU A 66 4.24 -1.97 -16.61
CA LEU A 66 4.48 -3.22 -15.89
C LEU A 66 4.25 -4.45 -16.78
N VAL A 67 3.16 -4.48 -17.55
CA VAL A 67 2.85 -5.57 -18.50
C VAL A 67 3.91 -5.67 -19.60
N ILE A 68 4.36 -4.54 -20.15
CA ILE A 68 5.44 -4.52 -21.16
C ILE A 68 6.73 -5.08 -20.56
N PHE A 69 7.10 -4.65 -19.35
CA PHE A 69 8.29 -5.16 -18.67
C PHE A 69 8.19 -6.66 -18.38
N GLY A 70 7.04 -7.14 -17.92
CA GLY A 70 6.78 -8.57 -17.76
C GLY A 70 6.87 -9.34 -19.08
N GLY A 71 6.39 -8.75 -20.18
CA GLY A 71 6.52 -9.27 -21.54
C GLY A 71 7.96 -9.44 -21.99
N LEU A 72 8.82 -8.45 -21.70
CA LEU A 72 10.26 -8.52 -21.99
C LEU A 72 10.95 -9.62 -21.19
N LEU A 73 10.59 -9.80 -19.91
CA LEU A 73 11.09 -10.90 -19.08
C LEU A 73 10.64 -12.26 -19.63
N LEU A 74 9.36 -12.40 -19.98
CA LEU A 74 8.82 -13.63 -20.53
C LEU A 74 9.52 -13.99 -21.86
N TRP A 75 9.64 -13.02 -22.77
CA TRP A 75 10.37 -13.16 -24.03
C TRP A 75 11.81 -13.61 -23.78
N ARG A 76 12.51 -12.97 -22.85
CA ARG A 76 13.89 -13.34 -22.50
C ARG A 76 13.97 -14.75 -21.93
N GLY A 77 13.05 -15.14 -21.06
CA GLY A 77 12.97 -16.50 -20.51
C GLY A 77 12.80 -17.54 -21.62
N ILE A 78 11.85 -17.34 -22.53
CA ILE A 78 11.61 -18.21 -23.70
C ILE A 78 12.83 -18.28 -24.61
N TYR A 79 13.47 -17.14 -24.89
CA TYR A 79 14.69 -17.11 -25.70
C TYR A 79 15.82 -17.94 -25.08
N LEU A 80 15.99 -17.86 -23.75
CA LEU A 80 17.01 -18.64 -23.04
C LEU A 80 16.72 -20.16 -23.07
N PHE A 81 15.45 -20.59 -23.12
CA PHE A 81 15.11 -22.00 -23.33
C PHE A 81 15.54 -22.53 -24.70
N GLY A 82 15.58 -21.67 -25.72
CA GLY A 82 16.04 -22.03 -27.06
C GLY A 82 17.56 -22.15 -27.20
N MET A 83 18.34 -21.79 -26.18
CA MET A 83 19.80 -21.88 -26.20
C MET A 83 20.29 -23.21 -25.63
N TYR A 84 21.06 -23.95 -26.43
CA TYR A 84 21.58 -25.28 -26.09
C TYR A 84 22.72 -25.28 -25.07
N ASP A 85 23.42 -24.17 -24.89
CA ASP A 85 24.47 -24.01 -23.89
C ASP A 85 24.54 -22.54 -23.44
N ILE A 86 24.07 -22.29 -22.22
CA ILE A 86 24.15 -20.97 -21.59
C ILE A 86 25.41 -20.79 -20.73
N LYS A 87 26.40 -21.69 -20.86
CA LYS A 87 27.64 -21.73 -20.06
C LYS A 87 27.39 -21.74 -18.56
N ALA A 88 26.27 -22.33 -18.14
CA ALA A 88 25.88 -22.47 -16.75
C ALA A 88 25.86 -23.96 -16.36
N PRO A 89 26.04 -24.30 -15.08
CA PRO A 89 25.86 -25.67 -14.59
C PRO A 89 24.55 -26.30 -15.09
N ALA A 90 24.56 -27.61 -15.38
CA ALA A 90 23.43 -28.33 -15.99
C ALA A 90 22.09 -28.12 -15.24
N GLU A 91 22.14 -27.97 -13.92
CA GLU A 91 20.95 -27.70 -13.09
C GLU A 91 20.39 -26.28 -13.29
N THR A 92 21.26 -25.30 -13.49
CA THR A 92 20.89 -23.89 -13.72
C THR A 92 20.45 -23.60 -15.15
N GLN A 93 20.82 -24.49 -16.09
CA GLN A 93 20.52 -24.36 -17.51
C GLN A 93 19.02 -24.32 -17.80
N TRP A 94 18.23 -25.07 -17.03
CA TRP A 94 16.77 -25.11 -17.15
C TRP A 94 16.05 -24.31 -16.05
N PHE A 95 16.67 -24.16 -14.89
CA PHE A 95 16.10 -23.41 -13.77
C PHE A 95 16.01 -21.91 -14.08
N MET A 96 17.07 -21.29 -14.59
CA MET A 96 17.11 -19.84 -14.80
C MET A 96 16.08 -19.37 -15.86
N PRO A 97 15.95 -20.00 -17.04
CA PRO A 97 14.91 -19.63 -18.01
C PRO A 97 13.50 -19.80 -17.45
N SER A 98 13.26 -20.87 -16.68
CA SER A 98 11.98 -21.15 -16.04
C SER A 98 11.58 -20.07 -15.04
N VAL A 99 12.52 -19.64 -14.19
CA VAL A 99 12.27 -18.59 -13.20
C VAL A 99 12.01 -17.24 -13.88
N ILE A 100 12.81 -16.87 -14.88
CA ILE A 100 12.64 -15.61 -15.60
C ILE A 100 11.30 -15.58 -16.34
N ALA A 101 10.96 -16.66 -17.05
CA ALA A 101 9.67 -16.78 -17.73
C ALA A 101 8.50 -16.77 -16.73
N GLY A 102 8.62 -17.49 -15.62
CA GLY A 102 7.61 -17.54 -14.56
C GLY A 102 7.35 -16.17 -13.91
N ILE A 103 8.42 -15.44 -13.55
CA ILE A 103 8.31 -14.08 -13.03
C ILE A 103 7.67 -13.16 -14.07
N GLY A 104 8.10 -13.23 -15.34
CA GLY A 104 7.51 -12.44 -16.43
C GLY A 104 6.00 -12.68 -16.56
N GLY A 105 5.58 -13.95 -16.57
CA GLY A 105 4.17 -14.34 -16.60
C GLY A 105 3.36 -13.81 -15.41
N LEU A 106 3.88 -13.95 -14.19
CA LEU A 106 3.22 -13.44 -12.98
C LEU A 106 3.06 -11.90 -13.00
N VAL A 107 4.08 -11.18 -13.46
CA VAL A 107 4.05 -9.72 -13.58
C VAL A 107 3.00 -9.28 -14.60
N ILE A 108 2.91 -9.96 -15.76
CA ILE A 108 1.88 -9.70 -16.78
C ILE A 108 0.48 -9.92 -16.19
N LEU A 109 0.24 -11.07 -15.56
CA LEU A 109 -1.07 -11.41 -14.98
C LEU A 109 -1.47 -10.39 -13.90
N GLY A 110 -0.55 -10.01 -13.02
CA GLY A 110 -0.79 -8.99 -12.00
C GLY A 110 -1.10 -7.61 -12.60
N GLY A 111 -0.37 -7.20 -13.63
CA GLY A 111 -0.61 -5.94 -14.34
C GLY A 111 -1.97 -5.91 -15.04
N ILE A 112 -2.33 -6.98 -15.76
CA ILE A 112 -3.63 -7.11 -16.43
C ILE A 112 -4.77 -7.09 -15.41
N PHE A 113 -4.64 -7.85 -14.31
CA PHE A 113 -5.65 -7.88 -13.25
C PHE A 113 -5.91 -6.49 -12.66
N GLU A 114 -4.86 -5.71 -12.37
CA GLU A 114 -5.00 -4.34 -11.87
C GLU A 114 -5.65 -3.41 -12.89
N ILE A 115 -5.31 -3.53 -14.19
CA ILE A 115 -5.97 -2.76 -15.25
C ILE A 115 -7.47 -3.07 -15.27
N ILE A 116 -7.85 -4.35 -15.25
CA ILE A 116 -9.27 -4.77 -15.19
C ILE A 116 -9.93 -4.23 -13.92
N TYR A 117 -9.25 -4.28 -12.77
CA TYR A 117 -9.77 -3.80 -11.50
C TYR A 117 -10.01 -2.27 -11.48
N ILE A 118 -9.17 -1.50 -12.19
CA ILE A 118 -9.33 -0.06 -12.40
C ILE A 118 -10.48 0.22 -13.38
N VAL A 119 -10.46 -0.42 -14.56
CA VAL A 119 -11.44 -0.19 -15.64
C VAL A 119 -12.84 -0.63 -15.22
N SER A 120 -12.97 -1.72 -14.48
CA SER A 120 -14.25 -2.18 -13.90
C SER A 120 -14.80 -1.25 -12.82
N GLY A 121 -14.07 -0.22 -12.41
CA GLY A 121 -14.48 0.71 -11.36
C GLY A 121 -14.45 0.10 -9.95
N LYS A 122 -14.15 -1.20 -9.78
CA LYS A 122 -14.10 -1.87 -8.48
C LYS A 122 -13.06 -1.22 -7.55
N LYS A 123 -11.90 -0.79 -8.10
CA LYS A 123 -10.91 -0.03 -7.34
C LYS A 123 -11.49 1.27 -6.82
N LYS A 124 -12.18 2.03 -7.68
CA LYS A 124 -12.81 3.31 -7.32
C LYS A 124 -13.88 3.08 -6.23
N ALA A 125 -14.74 2.08 -6.41
CA ALA A 125 -15.78 1.73 -5.43
C ALA A 125 -15.19 1.37 -4.05
N LYS A 126 -14.05 0.68 -3.99
CA LYS A 126 -13.36 0.39 -2.73
C LYS A 126 -12.91 1.67 -2.02
N TYR A 127 -12.29 2.60 -2.74
CA TYR A 127 -11.82 3.86 -2.17
C TYR A 127 -12.96 4.82 -1.81
N GLU A 128 -14.04 4.82 -2.59
CA GLU A 128 -15.27 5.56 -2.29
C GLU A 128 -15.88 5.11 -0.97
N ARG A 129 -15.97 3.79 -0.73
CA ARG A 129 -16.42 3.25 0.56
C ARG A 129 -15.55 3.72 1.72
N LEU A 130 -14.22 3.69 1.56
CA LEU A 130 -13.29 4.18 2.57
C LEU A 130 -13.44 5.69 2.83
N PHE A 131 -13.72 6.46 1.78
CA PHE A 131 -14.03 7.88 1.91
C PHE A 131 -15.31 8.11 2.70
N GLN A 132 -16.40 7.42 2.36
CA GLN A 132 -17.69 7.54 3.06
C GLN A 132 -17.59 7.11 4.53
N GLU A 133 -16.86 6.04 4.83
CA GLU A 133 -16.60 5.62 6.22
C GLU A 133 -15.78 6.66 6.99
N SER A 134 -14.81 7.30 6.33
CA SER A 134 -14.00 8.38 6.89
C SER A 134 -14.85 9.62 7.16
N GLU A 135 -15.67 10.02 6.20
CA GLU A 135 -16.60 11.13 6.32
C GLU A 135 -17.60 10.89 7.45
N LYS A 136 -18.21 9.70 7.53
CA LYS A 136 -19.13 9.34 8.62
C LYS A 136 -18.48 9.43 10.00
N ARG A 137 -17.20 9.06 10.14
CA ARG A 137 -16.47 9.22 11.41
C ARG A 137 -16.19 10.68 11.72
N LEU A 138 -15.80 11.47 10.73
CA LEU A 138 -15.47 12.88 10.89
C LEU A 138 -16.69 13.78 11.10
N SER A 139 -17.88 13.34 10.67
CA SER A 139 -19.15 13.99 11.00
C SER A 139 -19.46 13.98 12.50
N ASP A 140 -18.85 13.07 13.27
CA ASP A 140 -18.88 13.14 14.74
C ASP A 140 -17.89 14.20 15.22
N LYS A 141 -18.42 15.34 15.67
CA LYS A 141 -17.61 16.45 16.20
C LYS A 141 -16.69 16.00 17.33
N SER A 142 -17.14 15.10 18.21
CA SER A 142 -16.32 14.63 19.33
C SER A 142 -15.08 13.88 18.83
N TYR A 143 -15.23 13.11 17.75
CA TYR A 143 -14.15 12.42 17.08
C TYR A 143 -13.18 13.40 16.42
N ALA A 144 -13.71 14.37 15.65
CA ALA A 144 -12.91 15.38 14.97
C ALA A 144 -12.08 16.24 15.94
N PHE A 145 -12.68 16.70 17.04
CA PHE A 145 -11.98 17.43 18.11
C PHE A 145 -10.92 16.57 18.79
N THR A 146 -11.24 15.30 19.10
CA THR A 146 -10.23 14.38 19.69
C THR A 146 -9.06 14.19 18.73
N LEU A 147 -9.32 14.08 17.42
CA LEU A 147 -8.29 13.89 16.42
C LEU A 147 -7.39 15.13 16.30
N GLN A 148 -7.98 16.33 16.38
CA GLN A 148 -7.26 17.60 16.41
C GLN A 148 -6.40 17.76 17.68
N ASP A 149 -6.95 17.46 18.86
CA ASP A 149 -6.22 17.51 20.15
C ASP A 149 -5.01 16.56 20.17
N LEU A 150 -5.13 15.42 19.51
CA LEU A 150 -4.04 14.46 19.34
C LEU A 150 -2.96 14.93 18.34
N GLY A 151 -3.12 16.10 17.73
CA GLY A 151 -2.14 16.75 16.85
C GLY A 151 -2.27 16.40 15.37
N TYR A 152 -3.39 15.81 14.95
CA TYR A 152 -3.67 15.52 13.55
C TYR A 152 -4.32 16.75 12.88
N ARG A 153 -3.97 17.02 11.62
CA ARG A 153 -4.49 18.20 10.90
C ARG A 153 -5.90 17.92 10.38
N VAL A 154 -6.91 18.43 11.08
CA VAL A 154 -8.32 18.31 10.69
C VAL A 154 -8.79 19.62 10.03
N PRO A 155 -9.41 19.57 8.83
CA PRO A 155 -9.98 20.75 8.18
C PRO A 155 -11.18 21.33 8.94
N ASP A 156 -11.35 22.66 8.88
CA ASP A 156 -12.41 23.40 9.60
C ASP A 156 -13.84 22.91 9.29
N LYS A 157 -14.07 22.34 8.10
CA LYS A 157 -15.38 21.78 7.72
C LYS A 157 -15.87 20.64 8.63
N TYR A 158 -14.98 20.05 9.45
CA TYR A 158 -15.30 18.95 10.38
C TYR A 158 -15.27 19.36 11.87
N LEU A 159 -14.98 20.63 12.19
CA LEU A 159 -14.93 21.16 13.56
C LEU A 159 -16.24 21.93 13.87
#